data_AF-A0A914MD55-F1
#
_entry.id   AF-A0A914MD55-F1
#
_cell.length_a   1.000
_cell.length_b   1.000
_cell.length_c   1.000
_cell.angle_alpha   90.00
_cell.angle_beta   90.00
_cell.angle_gamma   90.00
#
_symmetry.space_group_name_H-M   'P 1'
#
loop_
_entity.id
_entity.type
_entity.pdbx_description
1 polymer ?
#
loop_
_entity_poly.entity_id
_entity_poly.type
_entity_poly.pdbx_seq_one_letter_code
_entity_poly.pdbx_strand_id
1 'polypeptide(L)'
;MADQIQNASQSPGPSKNNLNDNNINNNIGAQQNGESLENNNEHSNIFMFKEICGIDDETAEQLLQESGGDLEAAIHQFFFSRDHPEVLENQNNENHEELLRHRRPRQPSPLFDEFSDEMRALLNQNLSGAPRQLPVQRAPPRQLSWIEMFKALVLLPFRLFYWTFSECINFFYHFLVGPPTPPAIVNREHNNVQHRNFVNVVQDRILMNEQQNEYNRSLAIDRQKAEERKQLEQQRLLEERRVKEAAERARARTERLCRKREEIKANENLDEAILASDPKSEIIRIRITFPNGVNAERRFRQNDSLERLFNAVFIHPECPEHFSLVVNFPFSRLYCAPDWYLNEFEQKENGEVVGAKQNEILIKTFAECGLKYSANVMVQDDDA
;
A
#
# COMPACT_ATOMS: atom_id res chain seq x y z
N MET A 1 -29.26 -6.93 -52.75
CA MET A 1 -30.60 -6.67 -52.19
C MET A 1 -30.35 -6.17 -50.77
N ALA A 2 -30.00 -4.90 -50.54
CA ALA A 2 -30.81 -3.67 -50.69
C ALA A 2 -32.04 -3.78 -49.74
N ASP A 3 -32.25 -2.97 -48.69
CA ASP A 3 -32.02 -1.54 -48.39
C ASP A 3 -31.89 -1.37 -46.85
N GLN A 4 -31.13 -0.49 -46.18
CA GLN A 4 -30.91 0.98 -46.24
C GLN A 4 -32.17 1.85 -46.16
N ILE A 5 -32.53 2.35 -44.97
CA ILE A 5 -33.10 3.71 -44.84
C ILE A 5 -32.57 4.37 -43.56
N GLN A 6 -32.00 5.56 -43.79
CA GLN A 6 -31.50 6.55 -42.85
C GLN A 6 -32.32 7.83 -43.09
N ASN A 7 -32.36 8.70 -42.09
CA ASN A 7 -32.46 10.18 -42.15
C ASN A 7 -33.76 10.92 -41.84
N ALA A 8 -33.48 12.01 -41.09
CA ALA A 8 -34.07 13.35 -41.13
C ALA A 8 -35.41 13.53 -40.36
N SER A 9 -35.69 14.63 -39.66
CA SER A 9 -35.00 15.87 -39.32
C SER A 9 -35.98 16.72 -38.50
N GLN A 10 -35.48 17.80 -37.89
CA GLN A 10 -36.18 19.08 -37.61
C GLN A 10 -36.92 19.31 -36.28
N SER A 11 -36.26 20.16 -35.49
CA SER A 11 -36.77 21.24 -34.62
C SER A 11 -37.97 22.01 -35.21
N PRO A 12 -38.85 22.60 -34.36
CA PRO A 12 -38.71 24.05 -34.07
C PRO A 12 -39.11 24.46 -32.62
N GLY A 13 -38.48 25.54 -32.10
CA GLY A 13 -39.08 26.41 -31.06
C GLY A 13 -40.22 27.28 -31.66
N PRO A 14 -40.74 28.36 -31.02
CA PRO A 14 -40.10 29.23 -30.01
C PRO A 14 -41.05 29.84 -28.93
N SER A 15 -40.51 30.82 -28.18
CA SER A 15 -41.18 31.89 -27.40
C SER A 15 -41.67 31.58 -25.99
N LYS A 16 -41.66 32.50 -25.02
CA LYS A 16 -41.07 33.85 -24.76
C LYS A 16 -41.44 34.16 -23.30
N ASN A 17 -40.66 35.04 -22.67
CA ASN A 17 -41.00 36.02 -21.60
C ASN A 17 -39.95 35.97 -20.47
N ASN A 18 -39.57 37.05 -19.80
CA ASN A 18 -39.34 38.47 -20.10
C ASN A 18 -38.98 39.11 -18.74
N LEU A 19 -38.17 40.18 -18.77
CA LEU A 19 -37.94 41.17 -17.70
C LEU A 19 -37.20 40.73 -16.43
N ASN A 20 -35.99 41.27 -16.24
CA ASN A 20 -35.91 42.58 -15.59
C ASN A 20 -34.62 43.32 -15.98
N ASP A 21 -34.83 44.52 -16.53
CA ASP A 21 -33.83 45.57 -16.69
C ASP A 21 -33.51 46.20 -15.33
N ASN A 22 -32.26 46.64 -15.12
CA ASN A 22 -32.03 48.03 -14.76
C ASN A 22 -30.64 48.48 -15.22
N ASN A 23 -30.73 49.36 -16.21
CA ASN A 23 -29.74 50.14 -16.91
C ASN A 23 -29.36 51.39 -16.09
N ILE A 24 -28.43 52.19 -16.66
CA ILE A 24 -28.16 53.63 -16.47
C ILE A 24 -26.78 53.88 -15.85
N ASN A 25 -25.85 54.64 -16.46
CA ASN A 25 -25.67 55.18 -17.81
C ASN A 25 -24.33 55.95 -17.80
N ASN A 26 -23.55 55.82 -18.89
CA ASN A 26 -22.98 56.89 -19.71
C ASN A 26 -22.06 57.97 -19.07
N ASN A 27 -21.06 58.56 -19.73
CA ASN A 27 -20.43 58.50 -21.05
C ASN A 27 -19.42 59.70 -21.05
N ILE A 28 -18.54 59.73 -22.06
CA ILE A 28 -17.82 60.90 -22.63
C ILE A 28 -16.50 61.32 -21.96
N GLY A 29 -15.44 61.32 -22.77
CA GLY A 29 -14.39 62.35 -22.67
C GLY A 29 -12.99 61.90 -23.08
N ALA A 30 -12.66 62.08 -24.36
CA ALA A 30 -11.30 61.96 -24.89
C ALA A 30 -10.34 62.99 -24.29
N GLN A 31 -9.07 62.61 -24.03
CA GLN A 31 -7.83 63.32 -24.43
C GLN A 31 -6.57 62.84 -23.67
N GLN A 32 -5.43 62.79 -24.39
CA GLN A 32 -4.02 62.89 -23.95
C GLN A 32 -3.40 61.60 -23.37
N ASN A 33 -2.61 60.83 -24.15
CA ASN A 33 -1.17 61.00 -24.43
C ASN A 33 -0.33 61.37 -23.20
N GLY A 34 0.30 60.37 -22.54
CA GLY A 34 1.35 60.66 -21.56
C GLY A 34 1.78 59.60 -20.52
N GLU A 35 1.32 58.34 -20.50
CA GLU A 35 1.63 57.43 -19.37
C GLU A 35 1.85 55.96 -19.79
N SER A 36 2.77 55.68 -20.71
CA SER A 36 2.91 54.32 -21.30
C SER A 36 4.18 53.56 -20.92
N LEU A 37 4.95 54.01 -19.92
CA LEU A 37 6.23 53.38 -19.56
C LEU A 37 6.37 52.95 -18.09
N GLU A 38 5.54 53.44 -17.16
CA GLU A 38 5.58 52.99 -15.75
C GLU A 38 4.66 51.79 -15.47
N ASN A 39 3.44 51.76 -16.03
CA ASN A 39 2.46 50.71 -15.75
C ASN A 39 2.87 49.30 -16.25
N ASN A 40 3.74 49.19 -17.25
CA ASN A 40 4.19 47.89 -17.76
C ASN A 40 5.19 47.20 -16.82
N ASN A 41 6.00 47.98 -16.09
CA ASN A 41 6.95 47.43 -15.13
C ASN A 41 6.25 47.03 -13.83
N GLU A 42 5.24 47.79 -13.39
CA GLU A 42 4.45 47.45 -12.21
C GLU A 42 3.73 46.11 -12.36
N HIS A 43 3.05 45.88 -13.49
CA HIS A 43 2.39 44.59 -13.74
C HIS A 43 3.39 43.42 -13.85
N SER A 44 4.59 43.65 -14.40
CA SER A 44 5.64 42.62 -14.43
C SER A 44 6.19 42.31 -13.03
N ASN A 45 6.32 43.33 -12.17
CA ASN A 45 6.78 43.17 -10.80
C ASN A 45 5.74 42.46 -9.93
N ILE A 46 4.46 42.77 -10.09
CA ILE A 46 3.35 42.09 -9.39
C ILE A 46 3.32 40.61 -9.77
N PHE A 47 3.40 40.27 -11.06
CA PHE A 47 3.42 38.89 -11.51
C PHE A 47 4.63 38.11 -10.96
N MET A 48 5.82 38.73 -10.98
CA MET A 48 7.03 38.09 -10.47
C MET A 48 7.01 37.92 -8.94
N PHE A 49 6.48 38.91 -8.22
CA PHE A 49 6.28 38.82 -6.77
C PHE A 49 5.31 37.71 -6.39
N LYS A 50 4.19 37.61 -7.12
CA LYS A 50 3.20 36.54 -6.97
C LYS A 50 3.82 35.16 -7.16
N GLU A 51 4.62 34.99 -8.20
CA GLU A 51 5.29 33.72 -8.51
C GLU A 51 6.33 33.35 -7.45
N ILE A 52 7.09 34.31 -6.93
CA ILE A 52 8.14 34.08 -5.94
C ILE A 52 7.57 33.82 -4.54
N CYS A 53 6.53 34.55 -4.14
CA CYS A 53 5.99 34.50 -2.77
C CYS A 53 4.74 33.62 -2.61
N GLY A 54 4.06 33.26 -3.71
CA GLY A 54 2.87 32.39 -3.71
C GLY A 54 1.65 33.03 -3.05
N ILE A 55 1.46 34.33 -3.24
CA ILE A 55 0.44 35.16 -2.60
C ILE A 55 -0.67 35.51 -3.62
N ASP A 56 -1.85 35.93 -3.15
CA ASP A 56 -2.94 36.47 -3.96
C ASP A 56 -2.64 37.87 -4.57
N ASP A 57 -3.36 38.23 -5.64
CA ASP A 57 -3.05 39.43 -6.44
C ASP A 57 -3.24 40.74 -5.65
N GLU A 58 -4.27 40.80 -4.79
CA GLU A 58 -4.62 42.01 -4.03
C GLU A 58 -3.57 42.35 -2.95
N THR A 59 -3.05 41.33 -2.26
CA THR A 59 -2.02 41.50 -1.23
C THR A 59 -0.63 41.72 -1.84
N ALA A 60 -0.36 41.14 -3.02
CA ALA A 60 0.85 41.44 -3.79
C ALA A 60 0.90 42.92 -4.21
N GLU A 61 -0.21 43.46 -4.73
CA GLU A 61 -0.33 44.88 -5.09
C GLU A 61 -0.13 45.80 -3.88
N GLN A 62 -0.77 45.48 -2.76
CA GLN A 62 -0.67 46.28 -1.54
C GLN A 62 0.76 46.36 -0.99
N LEU A 63 1.47 45.22 -0.95
CA LEU A 63 2.85 45.16 -0.44
C LEU A 63 3.85 45.85 -1.39
N LEU A 64 3.65 45.72 -2.71
CA LEU A 64 4.45 46.45 -3.70
C LEU A 64 4.18 47.95 -3.67
N GLN A 65 2.95 48.37 -3.38
CA GLN A 65 2.62 49.78 -3.24
C GLN A 65 3.23 50.40 -1.97
N GLU A 66 3.26 49.66 -0.86
CA GLU A 66 3.94 50.07 0.37
C GLU A 66 5.46 50.19 0.19
N SER A 67 6.07 49.35 -0.66
CA SER A 67 7.51 49.40 -0.97
C SER A 67 7.87 50.39 -2.10
N GLY A 68 6.90 51.15 -2.63
CA GLY A 68 7.12 52.11 -3.70
C GLY A 68 7.45 51.47 -5.06
N GLY A 69 6.98 50.25 -5.31
CA GLY A 69 7.17 49.51 -6.56
C GLY A 69 8.48 48.73 -6.66
N ASP A 70 9.30 48.73 -5.60
CA ASP A 70 10.55 47.98 -5.53
C ASP A 70 10.28 46.51 -5.12
N LEU A 71 10.51 45.60 -6.07
CA LEU A 71 10.31 44.16 -5.92
C LEU A 71 11.20 43.56 -4.84
N GLU A 72 12.46 43.97 -4.76
CA GLU A 72 13.41 43.39 -3.82
C GLU A 72 13.07 43.81 -2.39
N ALA A 73 12.70 45.08 -2.20
CA ALA A 73 12.23 45.59 -0.91
C ALA A 73 10.93 44.90 -0.46
N ALA A 74 9.98 44.65 -1.37
CA ALA A 74 8.74 43.93 -1.07
C ALA A 74 8.99 42.47 -0.65
N ILE A 75 9.90 41.76 -1.34
CA ILE A 75 10.26 40.37 -0.99
C ILE A 75 10.91 40.33 0.39
N HIS A 76 11.84 41.25 0.65
CA HIS A 76 12.45 41.39 1.96
C HIS A 76 11.39 41.66 3.04
N GLN A 77 10.51 42.64 2.85
CA GLN A 77 9.47 42.95 3.83
C GLN A 77 8.52 41.76 4.07
N PHE A 78 8.14 41.01 3.03
CA PHE A 78 7.29 39.82 3.17
C PHE A 78 7.96 38.71 3.98
N PHE A 79 9.22 38.35 3.66
CA PHE A 79 9.92 37.28 4.38
C PHE A 79 10.33 37.69 5.80
N PHE A 80 10.72 38.95 6.03
CA PHE A 80 11.04 39.44 7.37
C PHE A 80 9.79 39.63 8.26
N SER A 81 8.64 39.98 7.68
CA SER A 81 7.38 40.07 8.43
C SER A 81 6.83 38.69 8.81
N ARG A 82 7.18 37.64 8.05
CA ARG A 82 6.73 36.26 8.28
C ARG A 82 7.39 35.57 9.48
N ASP A 83 8.48 36.13 10.00
CA ASP A 83 9.12 35.67 11.24
C ASP A 83 8.42 36.20 12.52
N HIS A 84 7.33 36.98 12.40
CA HIS A 84 6.43 37.37 13.49
C HIS A 84 5.03 36.73 13.35
N PRO A 85 4.63 35.78 14.25
CA PRO A 85 3.54 34.84 13.97
C PRO A 85 2.19 35.23 14.60
N GLU A 86 1.61 36.40 14.29
CA GLU A 86 0.35 36.78 14.97
C GLU A 86 -0.86 37.18 14.11
N VAL A 87 -0.84 37.19 12.76
CA VAL A 87 -2.02 37.72 12.02
C VAL A 87 -2.56 36.90 10.84
N LEU A 88 -2.08 35.69 10.50
CA LEU A 88 -2.63 34.94 9.35
C LEU A 88 -2.86 33.44 9.59
N GLU A 89 -3.50 33.09 10.70
CA GLU A 89 -3.86 31.69 11.01
C GLU A 89 -5.27 31.24 10.54
N ASN A 90 -6.07 32.10 9.90
CA ASN A 90 -7.49 31.78 9.65
C ASN A 90 -7.92 31.52 8.20
N GLN A 91 -7.01 31.36 7.23
CA GLN A 91 -7.42 31.11 5.83
C GLN A 91 -6.73 29.93 5.12
N ASN A 92 -5.76 29.25 5.73
CA ASN A 92 -4.95 28.25 5.02
C ASN A 92 -5.20 26.77 5.39
N ASN A 93 -6.22 26.49 6.23
CA ASN A 93 -6.51 25.13 6.68
C ASN A 93 -7.47 24.34 5.77
N GLU A 94 -8.19 24.96 4.83
CA GLU A 94 -9.11 24.23 3.94
C GLU A 94 -8.43 23.62 2.70
N ASN A 95 -7.33 24.19 2.22
CA ASN A 95 -6.67 23.72 0.99
C ASN A 95 -5.74 22.50 1.17
N HIS A 96 -5.36 22.16 2.41
CA HIS A 96 -4.38 21.08 2.63
C HIS A 96 -5.02 19.69 2.75
N GLU A 97 -6.31 19.59 3.12
CA GLU A 97 -7.02 18.30 3.17
C GLU A 97 -7.52 17.82 1.79
N GLU A 98 -7.81 18.72 0.85
CA GLU A 98 -8.32 18.34 -0.48
C GLU A 98 -7.23 17.76 -1.40
N LEU A 99 -5.97 18.17 -1.21
CA LEU A 99 -4.83 17.72 -2.01
C LEU A 99 -4.36 16.29 -1.69
N LEU A 100 -4.71 15.75 -0.51
CA LEU A 100 -4.31 14.40 -0.08
C LEU A 100 -5.31 13.31 -0.49
N ARG A 101 -6.50 13.66 -0.97
CA ARG A 101 -7.55 12.68 -1.36
C ARG A 101 -7.51 12.23 -2.81
N HIS A 102 -6.67 12.82 -3.68
CA HIS A 102 -6.71 12.57 -5.13
C HIS A 102 -5.59 11.69 -5.71
N ARG A 103 -4.76 11.01 -4.90
CA ARG A 103 -3.80 10.00 -5.41
C ARG A 103 -4.22 8.57 -5.05
N ARG A 104 -5.06 7.97 -5.91
CA ARG A 104 -5.09 6.51 -6.14
C ARG A 104 -4.58 6.18 -7.55
N PRO A 105 -3.96 5.00 -7.75
CA PRO A 105 -3.21 4.71 -8.95
C PRO A 105 -4.14 4.31 -10.10
N ARG A 106 -3.95 4.90 -11.28
CA ARG A 106 -4.56 4.44 -12.53
C ARG A 106 -3.46 3.92 -13.45
N GLN A 107 -3.74 2.75 -14.03
CA GLN A 107 -2.86 1.95 -14.89
C GLN A 107 -2.36 2.68 -16.15
N PRO A 108 -1.26 2.19 -16.78
CA PRO A 108 -0.67 2.83 -17.94
C PRO A 108 -1.24 2.28 -19.25
N SER A 109 -1.47 3.15 -20.25
CA SER A 109 -1.45 2.90 -21.72
C SER A 109 -1.89 4.19 -22.48
N PRO A 110 -1.65 4.35 -23.79
CA PRO A 110 -0.38 4.86 -24.34
C PRO A 110 -0.62 5.87 -25.47
N LEU A 111 -0.29 7.15 -25.31
CA LEU A 111 -0.32 8.08 -26.45
C LEU A 111 0.36 9.38 -26.07
N PHE A 112 1.58 9.58 -26.54
CA PHE A 112 2.15 10.82 -27.05
C PHE A 112 3.62 10.51 -27.38
N ASP A 113 3.79 9.93 -28.56
CA ASP A 113 5.08 9.64 -29.18
C ASP A 113 5.19 10.53 -30.41
N GLU A 114 5.51 11.80 -30.18
CA GLU A 114 6.03 12.73 -31.19
C GLU A 114 6.42 14.03 -30.47
N PHE A 115 7.61 14.55 -30.77
CA PHE A 115 8.33 15.65 -30.10
C PHE A 115 9.24 15.26 -28.92
N SER A 116 10.40 14.66 -29.21
CA SER A 116 11.66 14.98 -28.48
C SER A 116 12.98 14.42 -29.07
N ASP A 117 13.03 14.03 -30.35
CA ASP A 117 14.30 13.52 -30.92
C ASP A 117 15.31 14.61 -31.28
N GLU A 118 14.86 15.85 -31.51
CA GLU A 118 15.76 16.96 -31.87
C GLU A 118 16.41 17.64 -30.64
N MET A 119 15.74 17.60 -29.47
CA MET A 119 16.29 18.13 -28.21
C MET A 119 17.28 17.17 -27.54
N ARG A 120 17.19 15.85 -27.80
CA ARG A 120 18.16 14.86 -27.31
C ARG A 120 19.48 14.88 -28.07
N ALA A 121 19.49 15.30 -29.32
CA ALA A 121 20.71 15.38 -30.13
C ALA A 121 21.63 16.54 -29.71
N LEU A 122 21.07 17.65 -29.23
CA LEU A 122 21.85 18.84 -28.84
C LEU A 122 22.49 18.76 -27.45
N LEU A 123 21.93 17.96 -26.52
CA LEU A 123 22.52 17.73 -25.21
C LEU A 123 23.65 16.69 -25.21
N ASN A 124 23.79 15.90 -26.29
CA ASN A 124 24.74 14.78 -26.36
C ASN A 124 26.07 15.12 -27.04
N GLN A 125 26.26 16.34 -27.56
CA GLN A 125 27.51 16.75 -28.23
C GLN A 125 28.53 17.46 -27.33
N ASN A 126 28.19 17.85 -26.09
CA ASN A 126 29.11 18.58 -25.20
C ASN A 126 29.55 17.83 -23.93
N LEU A 127 29.40 16.50 -23.88
CA LEU A 127 29.92 15.67 -22.77
C LEU A 127 30.93 14.60 -23.20
N SER A 128 31.66 14.79 -24.29
CA SER A 128 32.73 13.87 -24.74
C SER A 128 34.14 14.25 -24.24
N GLY A 129 34.24 14.89 -23.06
CA GLY A 129 35.52 15.39 -22.53
C GLY A 129 35.82 15.08 -21.06
N ALA A 130 34.99 14.29 -20.36
CA ALA A 130 35.26 13.91 -18.98
C ALA A 130 35.91 12.51 -18.91
N PRO A 131 37.07 12.34 -18.23
CA PRO A 131 37.72 11.05 -18.13
C PRO A 131 36.80 10.06 -17.39
N ARG A 132 36.58 8.89 -18.01
CA ARG A 132 35.89 7.75 -17.39
C ARG A 132 36.55 7.45 -16.04
N GLN A 133 35.87 7.77 -14.95
CA GLN A 133 36.23 7.28 -13.63
C GLN A 133 36.03 5.77 -13.63
N LEU A 134 37.14 5.05 -13.75
CA LEU A 134 37.20 3.63 -13.44
C LEU A 134 36.71 3.43 -12.00
N PRO A 135 36.04 2.30 -11.71
CA PRO A 135 35.58 2.00 -10.35
C PRO A 135 36.77 2.13 -9.40
N VAL A 136 36.60 2.96 -8.37
CA VAL A 136 37.58 3.14 -7.28
C VAL A 136 37.74 1.80 -6.57
N GLN A 137 38.67 0.99 -7.06
CA GLN A 137 39.20 -0.14 -6.32
C GLN A 137 39.88 0.45 -5.09
N ARG A 138 39.27 0.26 -3.93
CA ARG A 138 39.96 0.45 -2.65
C ARG A 138 41.12 -0.53 -2.63
N ALA A 139 42.32 0.00 -2.87
CA ALA A 139 43.54 -0.77 -2.69
C ALA A 139 43.55 -1.30 -1.24
N PRO A 140 43.80 -2.60 -1.02
CA PRO A 140 43.93 -3.14 0.32
C PRO A 140 45.03 -2.37 1.07
N PRO A 141 44.87 -2.13 2.38
CA PRO A 141 45.85 -1.40 3.17
C PRO A 141 47.22 -2.04 2.97
N ARG A 142 48.21 -1.26 2.50
CA ARG A 142 49.59 -1.73 2.35
C ARG A 142 50.03 -2.26 3.71
N GLN A 143 50.27 -3.55 3.79
CA GLN A 143 50.80 -4.17 4.99
C GLN A 143 52.19 -3.59 5.22
N LEU A 144 52.30 -2.68 6.19
CA LEU A 144 53.56 -2.11 6.61
C LEU A 144 54.48 -3.25 7.02
N SER A 145 55.65 -3.33 6.39
CA SER A 145 56.66 -4.32 6.76
C SER A 145 57.01 -4.12 8.23
N TRP A 146 57.27 -5.21 8.98
CA TRP A 146 57.68 -5.14 10.38
C TRP A 146 58.86 -4.18 10.61
N ILE A 147 59.73 -4.03 9.60
CA ILE A 147 60.85 -3.10 9.61
C ILE A 147 60.37 -1.64 9.54
N GLU A 148 59.33 -1.34 8.77
CA GLU A 148 58.73 0.00 8.71
C GLU A 148 57.98 0.34 9.99
N MET A 149 57.30 -0.64 10.59
CA MET A 149 56.67 -0.48 11.89
C MET A 149 57.72 -0.20 12.99
N PHE A 150 58.84 -0.93 12.99
CA PHE A 150 59.93 -0.69 13.93
C PHE A 150 60.60 0.66 13.71
N LYS A 151 60.85 1.07 12.45
CA LYS A 151 61.35 2.41 12.13
C LYS A 151 60.39 3.50 12.64
N ALA A 152 59.09 3.33 12.44
CA ALA A 152 58.09 4.26 12.95
C ALA A 152 58.12 4.33 14.49
N LEU A 153 58.18 3.18 15.17
CA LEU A 153 58.25 3.11 16.64
C LEU A 153 59.50 3.81 17.20
N VAL A 154 60.65 3.61 16.57
CA VAL A 154 61.92 4.22 17.01
C VAL A 154 61.97 5.71 16.68
N LEU A 155 61.45 6.15 15.53
CA LEU A 155 61.49 7.57 15.11
C LEU A 155 60.40 8.44 15.75
N LEU A 156 59.31 7.85 16.25
CA LEU A 156 58.21 8.58 16.90
C LEU A 156 58.67 9.42 18.11
N PRO A 157 59.45 8.90 19.08
CA PRO A 157 59.93 9.73 20.19
C PRO A 157 60.86 10.85 19.72
N PHE A 158 61.69 10.63 18.70
CA PHE A 158 62.55 11.69 18.14
C PHE A 158 61.76 12.77 17.41
N ARG A 159 60.71 12.38 16.68
CA ARG A 159 59.84 13.34 15.98
C ARG A 159 59.03 14.18 16.96
N LEU A 160 58.55 13.54 18.03
CA LEU A 160 57.88 14.23 19.13
C LEU A 160 58.84 15.22 19.82
N PHE A 161 60.04 14.77 20.15
CA PHE A 161 61.08 15.60 20.78
C PHE A 161 61.51 16.76 19.88
N TYR A 162 61.68 16.53 18.59
CA TYR A 162 62.04 17.59 17.64
C TYR A 162 60.92 18.63 17.52
N TRP A 163 59.66 18.18 17.46
CA TRP A 163 58.52 19.10 17.42
C TRP A 163 58.42 19.95 18.68
N THR A 164 58.47 19.33 19.87
CA THR A 164 58.43 20.08 21.14
C THR A 164 59.65 21.00 21.32
N PHE A 165 60.84 20.55 20.91
CA PHE A 165 62.05 21.37 20.96
C PHE A 165 61.99 22.55 19.99
N SER A 166 61.44 22.35 18.78
CA SER A 166 61.26 23.42 17.81
C SER A 166 60.26 24.48 18.28
N GLU A 167 59.18 24.07 18.96
CA GLU A 167 58.21 24.97 19.59
C GLU A 167 58.85 25.75 20.74
N CYS A 168 59.67 25.11 21.57
CA CYS A 168 60.43 25.80 22.61
C CYS A 168 61.39 26.84 22.02
N ILE A 169 62.16 26.49 20.99
CA ILE A 169 63.05 27.45 20.31
C ILE A 169 62.25 28.60 19.72
N ASN A 170 61.13 28.33 19.07
CA ASN A 170 60.30 29.36 18.47
C ASN A 170 59.71 30.29 19.54
N PHE A 171 59.28 29.73 20.68
CA PHE A 171 58.83 30.49 21.84
C PHE A 171 59.93 31.41 22.38
N PHE A 172 61.15 30.90 22.58
CA PHE A 172 62.27 31.72 23.04
C PHE A 172 62.70 32.75 22.00
N TYR A 173 62.62 32.42 20.71
CA TYR A 173 62.88 33.36 19.62
C TYR A 173 61.87 34.50 19.63
N HIS A 174 60.56 34.20 19.73
CA HIS A 174 59.52 35.20 19.88
C HIS A 174 59.66 36.03 21.17
N PHE A 175 60.12 35.42 22.26
CA PHE A 175 60.38 36.12 23.52
C PHE A 175 61.56 37.10 23.43
N LEU A 176 62.61 36.76 22.68
CA LEU A 176 63.82 37.60 22.55
C LEU A 176 63.72 38.65 21.44
N VAL A 177 63.05 38.37 20.33
CA VAL A 177 63.04 39.23 19.13
C VAL A 177 61.75 40.06 19.02
N GLY A 178 60.71 39.71 19.79
CA GLY A 178 59.41 40.35 19.70
C GLY A 178 58.65 39.95 18.43
N PRO A 179 57.31 40.08 18.41
CA PRO A 179 56.52 39.71 17.24
C PRO A 179 56.88 40.61 16.04
N PRO A 180 57.05 40.03 14.83
CA PRO A 180 57.26 40.83 13.63
C PRO A 180 56.03 41.72 13.41
N THR A 181 56.24 43.03 13.39
CA THR A 181 55.16 43.99 13.15
C THR A 181 54.66 43.81 11.71
N PRO A 182 53.36 43.56 11.49
CA PRO A 182 52.82 43.49 10.14
C PRO A 182 52.90 44.89 9.49
N PRO A 183 53.32 44.98 8.21
CA PRO A 183 53.29 46.25 7.49
C PRO A 183 51.85 46.75 7.38
N ALA A 184 51.65 48.06 7.56
CA ALA A 184 50.36 48.71 7.45
C ALA A 184 49.80 48.52 6.02
N ILE A 185 48.90 47.56 5.86
CA ILE A 185 48.13 47.38 4.63
C ILE A 185 47.00 48.41 4.62
N VAL A 186 47.04 49.25 3.60
CA VAL A 186 46.08 50.30 3.27
C VAL A 186 44.65 49.74 3.25
N ASN A 187 43.73 50.41 3.95
CA ASN A 187 42.29 50.13 3.99
C ASN A 187 41.63 50.30 2.60
N ARG A 188 41.81 49.33 1.71
CA ARG A 188 41.06 49.21 0.45
C ARG A 188 40.56 47.79 0.16
N GLU A 189 40.88 46.80 1.00
CA GLU A 189 40.50 45.39 0.82
C GLU A 189 39.35 44.89 1.73
N HIS A 190 38.88 45.67 2.69
CA HIS A 190 37.86 45.22 3.65
C HIS A 190 36.51 44.81 2.99
N ASN A 191 36.14 45.43 1.87
CA ASN A 191 34.89 45.11 1.17
C ASN A 191 34.97 43.80 0.36
N ASN A 192 36.15 43.47 -0.18
CA ASN A 192 36.35 42.23 -0.95
C ASN A 192 36.51 40.99 -0.07
N VAL A 193 37.02 41.15 1.17
CA VAL A 193 37.14 40.05 2.14
C VAL A 193 35.77 39.67 2.73
N GLN A 194 34.90 40.66 3.02
CA GLN A 194 33.56 40.36 3.53
C GLN A 194 32.68 39.63 2.52
N HIS A 195 32.71 40.04 1.24
CA HIS A 195 31.93 39.38 0.20
C HIS A 195 32.37 37.93 -0.04
N ARG A 196 33.70 37.67 -0.04
CA ARG A 196 34.24 36.29 -0.14
C ARG A 196 33.86 35.42 1.06
N ASN A 197 33.92 35.96 2.28
CA ASN A 197 33.52 35.23 3.48
C ASN A 197 32.03 34.90 3.49
N PHE A 198 31.18 35.83 3.03
CA PHE A 198 29.74 35.59 2.89
C PHE A 198 29.44 34.50 1.87
N VAL A 199 30.06 34.56 0.68
CA VAL A 199 29.89 33.54 -0.37
C VAL A 199 30.34 32.16 0.11
N ASN A 200 31.47 32.06 0.83
CA ASN A 200 31.93 30.80 1.42
C ASN A 200 30.95 30.25 2.48
N VAL A 201 30.43 31.12 3.38
CA VAL A 201 29.45 30.70 4.40
C VAL A 201 28.14 30.25 3.77
N VAL A 202 27.69 30.90 2.69
CA VAL A 202 26.49 30.49 1.94
C VAL A 202 26.73 29.15 1.25
N GLN A 203 27.89 28.96 0.61
CA GLN A 203 28.24 27.70 -0.05
C GLN A 203 28.38 26.54 0.95
N ASP A 204 28.96 26.78 2.12
CA ASP A 204 29.06 25.79 3.20
C ASP A 204 27.67 25.41 3.74
N ARG A 205 26.77 26.38 3.87
CA ARG A 205 25.37 26.12 4.28
C ARG A 205 24.61 25.30 3.23
N ILE A 206 24.81 25.58 1.95
CA ILE A 206 24.20 24.80 0.85
C ILE A 206 24.70 23.36 0.90
N LEU A 207 26.02 23.16 1.03
CA LEU A 207 26.63 21.84 1.12
C LEU A 207 26.15 21.05 2.36
N MET A 208 26.06 21.70 3.52
CA MET A 208 25.51 21.09 4.73
C MET A 208 24.04 20.71 4.56
N ASN A 209 23.25 21.56 3.92
CA ASN A 209 21.84 21.26 3.65
C ASN A 209 21.70 20.08 2.69
N GLU A 210 22.52 20.01 1.65
CA GLU A 210 22.53 18.89 0.70
C GLU A 210 22.87 17.57 1.41
N GLN A 211 23.93 17.55 2.23
CA GLN A 211 24.30 16.38 3.03
C GLN A 211 23.20 15.98 4.03
N GLN A 212 22.59 16.95 4.70
CA GLN A 212 21.50 16.68 5.64
C GLN A 212 20.27 16.12 4.92
N ASN A 213 19.96 16.63 3.72
CA ASN A 213 18.87 16.14 2.90
C ASN A 213 19.11 14.70 2.42
N GLU A 214 20.32 14.37 1.97
CA GLU A 214 20.69 13.01 1.59
C GLU A 214 20.65 12.03 2.76
N TYR A 215 21.12 12.46 3.93
CA TYR A 215 21.04 11.68 5.16
C TYR A 215 19.59 11.41 5.55
N ASN A 216 18.74 12.43 5.55
CA ASN A 216 17.32 12.31 5.86
C ASN A 216 16.59 11.39 4.88
N ARG A 217 16.91 11.47 3.58
CA ARG A 217 16.37 10.57 2.55
C ARG A 217 16.78 9.11 2.79
N SER A 218 18.06 8.88 3.08
CA SER A 218 18.57 7.53 3.37
C SER A 218 17.91 6.94 4.61
N LEU A 219 17.77 7.75 5.67
CA LEU A 219 17.10 7.36 6.90
C LEU A 219 15.61 7.04 6.68
N ALA A 220 14.92 7.82 5.83
CA ALA A 220 13.52 7.56 5.49
C ALA A 220 13.35 6.22 4.76
N ILE A 221 14.25 5.91 3.80
CA ILE A 221 14.25 4.63 3.09
C ILE A 221 14.49 3.47 4.06
N ASP A 222 15.46 3.59 4.97
CA ASP A 222 15.76 2.55 5.95
C ASP A 222 14.59 2.32 6.91
N ARG A 223 13.90 3.38 7.35
CA ARG A 223 12.69 3.29 8.17
C ARG A 223 11.56 2.59 7.42
N GLN A 224 11.27 3.01 6.19
CA GLN A 224 10.22 2.41 5.36
C GLN A 224 10.50 0.91 5.15
N LYS A 225 11.73 0.55 4.80
CA LYS A 225 12.13 -0.85 4.60
C LYS A 225 12.03 -1.68 5.88
N ALA A 226 12.31 -1.09 7.04
CA ALA A 226 12.15 -1.75 8.33
C ALA A 226 10.66 -1.98 8.67
N GLU A 227 9.79 -1.01 8.38
CA GLU A 227 8.35 -1.13 8.59
C GLU A 227 7.72 -2.17 7.66
N GLU A 228 8.06 -2.15 6.37
CA GLU A 228 7.61 -3.14 5.39
C GLU A 228 7.99 -4.57 5.81
N ARG A 229 9.23 -4.76 6.32
CA ARG A 229 9.66 -6.07 6.84
C ARG A 229 8.85 -6.52 8.03
N LYS A 230 8.57 -5.62 8.98
CA LYS A 230 7.73 -5.92 10.16
C LYS A 230 6.31 -6.28 9.77
N GLN A 231 5.70 -5.55 8.83
CA GLN A 231 4.35 -5.83 8.34
C GLN A 231 4.30 -7.19 7.63
N LEU A 232 5.28 -7.49 6.78
CA LEU A 232 5.36 -8.78 6.09
C LEU A 232 5.53 -9.95 7.08
N GLU A 233 6.37 -9.77 8.11
CA GLU A 233 6.57 -10.77 9.15
C GLU A 233 5.29 -10.99 9.98
N GLN A 234 4.58 -9.92 10.34
CA GLN A 234 3.29 -10.02 11.03
C GLN A 234 2.23 -10.72 10.18
N GLN A 235 2.14 -10.40 8.88
CA GLN A 235 1.22 -11.07 7.96
C GLN A 235 1.54 -12.57 7.84
N ARG A 236 2.82 -12.92 7.70
CA ARG A 236 3.26 -14.32 7.67
C ARG A 236 2.93 -15.07 8.95
N LEU A 237 3.15 -14.45 10.11
CA LEU A 237 2.82 -15.06 11.40
C LEU A 237 1.31 -15.26 11.58
N LEU A 238 0.50 -14.29 11.15
CA LEU A 238 -0.95 -14.41 11.18
C LEU A 238 -1.43 -15.53 10.26
N GLU A 239 -0.91 -15.62 9.03
CA GLU A 239 -1.27 -16.69 8.10
C GLU A 239 -0.84 -18.06 8.62
N GLU A 240 0.38 -18.19 9.15
CA GLU A 240 0.86 -19.43 9.76
C GLU A 240 -0.01 -19.85 10.95
N ARG A 241 -0.45 -18.89 11.78
CA ARG A 241 -1.39 -19.17 12.87
C ARG A 241 -2.74 -19.65 12.33
N ARG A 242 -3.29 -18.99 11.30
CA ARG A 242 -4.56 -19.38 10.68
C ARG A 242 -4.50 -20.79 10.08
N VAL A 243 -3.42 -21.10 9.37
CA VAL A 243 -3.18 -22.42 8.78
C VAL A 243 -3.04 -23.48 9.87
N LYS A 244 -2.28 -23.22 10.95
CA LYS A 244 -2.15 -24.15 12.08
C LYS A 244 -3.48 -24.40 12.77
N GLU A 245 -4.24 -23.36 13.05
CA GLU A 245 -5.54 -23.44 13.70
C GLU A 245 -6.56 -24.19 12.82
N ALA A 246 -6.57 -23.93 11.51
CA ALA A 246 -7.39 -24.67 10.55
C ALA A 246 -6.99 -26.16 10.47
N ALA A 247 -5.68 -26.45 10.46
CA ALA A 247 -5.18 -27.82 10.44
C ALA A 247 -5.50 -28.58 11.73
N GLU A 248 -5.40 -27.93 12.90
CA GLU A 248 -5.78 -28.52 14.19
C GLU A 248 -7.28 -28.79 14.25
N ARG A 249 -8.12 -27.85 13.78
CA ARG A 249 -9.56 -28.06 13.65
C ARG A 249 -9.90 -29.22 12.74
N ALA A 250 -9.26 -29.30 11.57
CA ALA A 250 -9.47 -30.41 10.64
C ALA A 250 -9.08 -31.75 11.27
N ARG A 251 -7.96 -31.81 12.02
CA ARG A 251 -7.55 -33.02 12.75
C ARG A 251 -8.53 -33.40 13.86
N ALA A 252 -8.95 -32.44 14.68
CA ALA A 252 -9.91 -32.70 15.75
C ALA A 252 -11.25 -33.19 15.18
N ARG A 253 -11.68 -32.66 14.03
CA ARG A 253 -12.86 -33.10 13.30
C ARG A 253 -12.75 -34.54 12.84
N THR A 254 -11.67 -34.88 12.13
CA THR A 254 -11.48 -36.25 11.61
C THR A 254 -11.39 -37.26 12.74
N GLU A 255 -10.76 -36.91 13.87
CA GLU A 255 -10.74 -37.76 15.07
C GLU A 255 -12.14 -38.00 15.65
N ARG A 256 -12.97 -36.95 15.76
CA ARG A 256 -14.36 -37.09 16.23
C ARG A 256 -15.20 -37.96 15.31
N LEU A 257 -15.08 -37.76 13.99
CA LEU A 257 -15.78 -38.57 12.99
C LEU A 257 -15.32 -40.03 13.05
N CYS A 258 -14.02 -40.27 13.21
CA CYS A 258 -13.46 -41.61 13.37
C CYS A 258 -14.02 -42.31 14.61
N ARG A 259 -14.02 -41.64 15.77
CA ARG A 259 -14.61 -42.15 17.00
C ARG A 259 -16.10 -42.47 16.84
N LYS A 260 -16.86 -41.58 16.20
CA LYS A 260 -18.28 -41.81 15.92
C LYS A 260 -18.50 -43.01 15.00
N ARG A 261 -17.65 -43.19 14.00
CA ARG A 261 -17.70 -44.34 13.09
C ARG A 261 -17.53 -45.66 13.85
N GLU A 262 -16.62 -45.72 14.82
CA GLU A 262 -16.43 -46.90 15.67
C GLU A 262 -17.63 -47.17 16.59
N GLU A 263 -18.16 -46.14 17.24
CA GLU A 263 -19.36 -46.24 18.10
C GLU A 263 -20.56 -46.78 17.31
N ILE A 264 -20.82 -46.25 16.11
CA ILE A 264 -21.96 -46.69 15.27
C ILE A 264 -21.71 -48.10 14.73
N LYS A 265 -20.48 -48.44 14.34
CA LYS A 265 -20.13 -49.78 13.84
C LYS A 265 -20.37 -50.86 14.90
N ALA A 266 -20.09 -50.57 16.16
CA ALA A 266 -20.38 -51.49 17.26
C ALA A 266 -21.90 -51.73 17.42
N ASN A 267 -22.71 -50.67 17.30
CA ASN A 267 -24.16 -50.77 17.41
C ASN A 267 -24.81 -51.49 16.21
N GLU A 268 -24.35 -51.22 14.98
CA GLU A 268 -24.91 -51.89 13.80
C GLU A 268 -24.69 -53.40 13.78
N ASN A 269 -23.52 -53.87 14.25
CA ASN A 269 -23.25 -55.31 14.34
C ASN A 269 -24.27 -56.06 15.21
N LEU A 270 -24.80 -55.40 16.25
CA LEU A 270 -25.83 -55.96 17.11
C LEU A 270 -27.17 -56.08 16.36
N ASP A 271 -27.51 -55.09 15.56
CA ASP A 271 -28.78 -55.06 14.84
C ASP A 271 -28.82 -55.99 13.63
N GLU A 272 -27.69 -56.19 12.94
CA GLU A 272 -27.61 -57.20 11.87
C GLU A 272 -27.91 -58.61 12.38
N ALA A 273 -27.48 -58.93 13.60
CA ALA A 273 -27.81 -60.20 14.25
C ALA A 273 -29.33 -60.34 14.50
N ILE A 274 -30.02 -59.24 14.82
CA ILE A 274 -31.48 -59.22 15.05
C ILE A 274 -32.25 -59.36 13.73
N LEU A 275 -31.77 -58.73 12.66
CA LEU A 275 -32.34 -58.86 11.31
C LEU A 275 -32.30 -60.30 10.79
N ALA A 276 -31.24 -61.06 11.11
CA ALA A 276 -31.12 -62.46 10.71
C ALA A 276 -32.12 -63.40 11.42
N SER A 277 -32.69 -62.98 12.55
CA SER A 277 -33.54 -63.84 13.40
C SER A 277 -35.05 -63.74 13.11
N ASP A 278 -35.53 -62.72 12.39
CA ASP A 278 -36.97 -62.46 12.23
C ASP A 278 -37.42 -62.39 10.75
N PRO A 279 -37.98 -63.49 10.20
CA PRO A 279 -38.34 -63.60 8.78
C PRO A 279 -39.68 -62.96 8.40
N LYS A 280 -40.42 -62.34 9.33
CA LYS A 280 -41.77 -61.79 9.08
C LYS A 280 -41.82 -60.29 8.79
N SER A 281 -40.70 -59.59 8.93
CA SER A 281 -40.65 -58.15 8.71
C SER A 281 -40.59 -57.82 7.21
N GLU A 282 -41.29 -56.77 6.77
CA GLU A 282 -41.17 -56.24 5.40
C GLU A 282 -39.76 -55.67 5.19
N ILE A 283 -38.97 -56.32 4.33
CA ILE A 283 -37.55 -56.00 4.08
C ILE A 283 -37.42 -55.21 2.77
N ILE A 284 -36.70 -54.09 2.82
CA ILE A 284 -36.32 -53.25 1.68
C ILE A 284 -34.87 -53.52 1.31
N ARG A 285 -34.57 -53.59 0.01
CA ARG A 285 -33.20 -53.69 -0.52
C ARG A 285 -32.73 -52.36 -1.07
N ILE A 286 -31.68 -51.79 -0.50
CA ILE A 286 -31.14 -50.52 -0.95
C ILE A 286 -29.77 -50.76 -1.56
N ARG A 287 -29.63 -50.38 -2.82
CA ARG A 287 -28.33 -50.25 -3.49
C ARG A 287 -27.80 -48.85 -3.21
N ILE A 288 -26.58 -48.76 -2.74
CA ILE A 288 -25.85 -47.54 -2.40
C ILE A 288 -24.72 -47.41 -3.42
N THR A 289 -24.70 -46.34 -4.19
CA THR A 289 -23.63 -46.01 -5.14
C THR A 289 -22.76 -44.92 -4.55
N PHE A 290 -21.47 -45.21 -4.34
CA PHE A 290 -20.48 -44.27 -3.83
C PHE A 290 -19.86 -43.43 -4.96
N PRO A 291 -19.29 -42.25 -4.67
CA PRO A 291 -18.70 -41.36 -5.69
C PRO A 291 -17.51 -42.00 -6.43
N ASN A 292 -16.83 -42.97 -5.80
CA ASN A 292 -15.79 -43.77 -6.45
C ASN A 292 -16.31 -44.83 -7.44
N GLY A 293 -17.64 -44.95 -7.59
CA GLY A 293 -18.31 -45.94 -8.44
C GLY A 293 -18.54 -47.31 -7.79
N VAL A 294 -18.08 -47.53 -6.55
CA VAL A 294 -18.36 -48.76 -5.80
C VAL A 294 -19.84 -48.79 -5.42
N ASN A 295 -20.44 -49.97 -5.52
CA ASN A 295 -21.83 -50.19 -5.11
C ASN A 295 -21.87 -51.13 -3.92
N ALA A 296 -22.61 -50.76 -2.87
CA ALA A 296 -22.94 -51.64 -1.76
C ALA A 296 -24.44 -51.95 -1.79
N GLU A 297 -24.83 -53.16 -1.37
CA GLU A 297 -26.24 -53.52 -1.21
C GLU A 297 -26.49 -53.85 0.26
N ARG A 298 -27.53 -53.24 0.84
CA ARG A 298 -27.92 -53.50 2.22
C ARG A 298 -29.43 -53.65 2.37
N ARG A 299 -29.84 -54.41 3.38
CA ARG A 299 -31.23 -54.74 3.66
C ARG A 299 -31.68 -54.03 4.93
N PHE A 300 -32.85 -53.40 4.88
CA PHE A 300 -33.43 -52.65 6.00
C PHE A 300 -34.88 -53.08 6.22
N ARG A 301 -35.46 -52.85 7.40
CA ARG A 301 -36.92 -53.01 7.59
C ARG A 301 -37.62 -51.75 7.10
N GLN A 302 -38.86 -51.90 6.65
CA GLN A 302 -39.65 -50.76 6.19
C GLN A 302 -39.97 -49.73 7.28
N ASN A 303 -40.04 -50.18 8.54
CA ASN A 303 -40.30 -49.34 9.70
C ASN A 303 -39.02 -48.73 10.31
N ASP A 304 -37.85 -49.05 9.76
CA ASP A 304 -36.60 -48.47 10.24
C ASP A 304 -36.51 -46.98 9.89
N SER A 305 -35.82 -46.21 10.74
CA SER A 305 -35.50 -44.81 10.45
C SER A 305 -34.46 -44.71 9.33
N LEU A 306 -34.53 -43.64 8.53
CA LEU A 306 -33.51 -43.34 7.53
C LEU A 306 -32.12 -43.09 8.13
N GLU A 307 -32.05 -42.77 9.43
CA GLU A 307 -30.77 -42.68 10.16
C GLU A 307 -29.98 -43.99 10.06
N ARG A 308 -30.66 -45.15 10.03
CA ARG A 308 -29.97 -46.44 9.81
C ARG A 308 -29.32 -46.54 8.44
N LEU A 309 -29.94 -45.97 7.40
CA LEU A 309 -29.29 -45.87 6.09
C LEU A 309 -28.07 -44.96 6.16
N PHE A 310 -28.20 -43.81 6.83
CA PHE A 310 -27.09 -42.89 7.01
C PHE A 310 -25.91 -43.54 7.73
N ASN A 311 -26.16 -44.20 8.85
CA ASN A 311 -25.17 -44.94 9.63
C ASN A 311 -24.48 -46.02 8.80
N ALA A 312 -25.26 -46.77 8.01
CA ALA A 312 -24.75 -47.79 7.13
C ALA A 312 -23.80 -47.26 6.05
N VAL A 313 -24.13 -46.09 5.49
CA VAL A 313 -23.27 -45.40 4.53
C VAL A 313 -22.02 -44.86 5.24
N PHE A 314 -22.20 -44.23 6.39
CA PHE A 314 -21.14 -43.55 7.15
C PHE A 314 -20.03 -44.50 7.59
N ILE A 315 -20.35 -45.77 7.91
CA ILE A 315 -19.36 -46.80 8.30
C ILE A 315 -18.54 -47.32 7.11
N HIS A 316 -19.05 -47.17 5.89
CA HIS A 316 -18.40 -47.72 4.71
C HIS A 316 -17.02 -47.07 4.48
N PRO A 317 -15.96 -47.84 4.14
CA PRO A 317 -14.61 -47.32 3.97
C PRO A 317 -14.50 -46.28 2.85
N GLU A 318 -15.34 -46.40 1.82
CA GLU A 318 -15.36 -45.50 0.66
C GLU A 318 -16.29 -44.29 0.82
N CYS A 319 -16.79 -44.04 2.04
CA CYS A 319 -17.65 -42.90 2.31
C CYS A 319 -16.80 -41.63 2.51
N PRO A 320 -17.08 -40.53 1.78
CA PRO A 320 -16.50 -39.21 2.05
C PRO A 320 -16.79 -38.73 3.48
N GLU A 321 -16.03 -37.73 3.94
CA GLU A 321 -16.27 -37.09 5.23
C GLU A 321 -17.57 -36.28 5.21
N HIS A 322 -17.74 -35.42 4.21
CA HIS A 322 -18.93 -34.62 3.97
C HIS A 322 -19.73 -35.22 2.82
N PHE A 323 -20.92 -35.76 3.09
CA PHE A 323 -21.73 -36.36 2.04
C PHE A 323 -23.21 -36.11 2.25
N SER A 324 -23.93 -36.18 1.14
CA SER A 324 -25.37 -36.16 1.11
C SER A 324 -25.93 -37.37 0.35
N LEU A 325 -27.09 -37.86 0.79
CA LEU A 325 -27.75 -38.99 0.14
C LEU A 325 -28.84 -38.52 -0.80
N VAL A 326 -28.86 -39.06 -2.00
CA VAL A 326 -29.82 -38.72 -3.04
C VAL A 326 -30.40 -39.98 -3.63
N VAL A 327 -31.73 -40.06 -3.78
CA VAL A 327 -32.37 -41.14 -4.53
C VAL A 327 -32.42 -40.81 -6.01
N ASN A 328 -32.26 -41.81 -6.88
CA ASN A 328 -32.23 -41.58 -8.33
C ASN A 328 -33.64 -41.33 -8.92
N PHE A 329 -34.67 -42.02 -8.40
CA PHE A 329 -36.03 -41.95 -8.94
C PHE A 329 -37.12 -42.03 -7.85
N PRO A 330 -37.97 -40.99 -7.71
CA PRO A 330 -37.76 -39.63 -8.22
C PRO A 330 -36.47 -39.04 -7.65
N PHE A 331 -35.80 -38.16 -8.41
CA PHE A 331 -34.61 -37.50 -7.91
C PHE A 331 -34.95 -36.66 -6.68
N SER A 332 -34.45 -37.03 -5.51
CA SER A 332 -34.72 -36.33 -4.25
C SER A 332 -33.57 -36.51 -3.27
N ARG A 333 -33.19 -35.43 -2.59
CA ARG A 333 -32.27 -35.50 -1.45
C ARG A 333 -32.97 -36.18 -0.28
N LEU A 334 -32.28 -37.11 0.38
CA LEU A 334 -32.75 -37.75 1.60
C LEU A 334 -32.24 -36.96 2.80
N TYR A 335 -33.17 -36.47 3.62
CA TYR A 335 -32.86 -35.84 4.90
C TYR A 335 -32.75 -36.90 5.98
N CYS A 336 -31.60 -37.54 6.06
CA CYS A 336 -31.32 -38.65 6.97
C CYS A 336 -30.08 -38.43 7.85
N ALA A 337 -29.41 -37.29 7.70
CA ALA A 337 -28.26 -36.93 8.50
C ALA A 337 -28.70 -36.59 9.93
N PRO A 338 -28.09 -37.20 10.96
CA PRO A 338 -28.41 -36.91 12.35
C PRO A 338 -27.82 -35.57 12.79
N ASP A 339 -28.38 -34.98 13.84
CA ASP A 339 -27.99 -33.65 14.34
C ASP A 339 -26.49 -33.54 14.68
N TRP A 340 -25.91 -34.60 15.25
CA TRP A 340 -24.48 -34.60 15.58
C TRP A 340 -23.59 -34.47 14.34
N TYR A 341 -24.04 -34.99 13.19
CA TYR A 341 -23.32 -34.87 11.93
C TYR A 341 -23.48 -33.46 11.39
N LEU A 342 -24.72 -32.95 11.27
CA LEU A 342 -24.99 -31.59 10.79
C LEU A 342 -24.18 -30.54 11.56
N ASN A 343 -24.16 -30.62 12.89
CA ASN A 343 -23.40 -29.70 13.75
C ASN A 343 -21.88 -29.67 13.49
N GLU A 344 -21.30 -30.74 12.94
CA GLU A 344 -19.87 -30.84 12.62
C GLU A 344 -19.54 -30.27 11.22
N PHE A 345 -20.54 -30.09 10.35
CA PHE A 345 -20.38 -29.55 8.98
C PHE A 345 -21.01 -28.16 8.79
N GLU A 346 -21.98 -27.77 9.62
CA GLU A 346 -22.69 -26.48 9.55
C GLU A 346 -21.92 -25.30 10.18
N GLN A 347 -20.75 -25.55 10.77
CA GLN A 347 -19.85 -24.48 11.21
C GLN A 347 -19.11 -23.87 10.02
N LYS A 348 -19.82 -23.24 9.08
CA LYS A 348 -19.22 -22.45 8.00
C LYS A 348 -19.51 -20.95 8.16
N GLU A 349 -18.42 -20.27 8.54
CA GLU A 349 -17.89 -19.03 7.96
C GLU A 349 -18.30 -17.63 8.47
N ASN A 350 -19.43 -17.43 9.14
CA ASN A 350 -19.75 -16.10 9.67
C ASN A 350 -20.01 -16.22 11.16
N GLY A 351 -19.34 -15.42 11.99
CA GLY A 351 -19.50 -15.40 13.46
C GLY A 351 -20.91 -15.07 13.98
N GLU A 352 -21.95 -15.20 13.17
CA GLU A 352 -23.30 -15.45 13.66
C GLU A 352 -23.40 -16.93 14.01
N VAL A 353 -23.46 -17.19 15.31
CA VAL A 353 -24.14 -18.37 15.82
C VAL A 353 -25.54 -18.34 15.21
N VAL A 354 -25.76 -19.10 14.13
CA VAL A 354 -27.11 -19.45 13.67
C VAL A 354 -27.65 -20.43 14.68
N GLY A 355 -27.87 -19.93 15.89
CA GLY A 355 -28.67 -20.56 16.90
C GLY A 355 -30.08 -20.62 16.36
N ALA A 356 -30.60 -21.84 16.30
CA ALA A 356 -32.01 -22.13 16.52
C ALA A 356 -33.00 -21.78 15.39
N LYS A 357 -32.68 -22.03 14.12
CA LYS A 357 -33.73 -22.17 13.07
C LYS A 357 -33.46 -23.25 12.02
N GLN A 358 -32.77 -24.32 12.39
CA GLN A 358 -32.97 -25.56 11.65
C GLN A 358 -34.17 -26.24 12.29
N ASN A 359 -35.26 -26.31 11.52
CA ASN A 359 -36.44 -27.10 11.87
C ASN A 359 -35.96 -28.44 12.45
N GLU A 360 -36.62 -28.96 13.48
CA GLU A 360 -36.48 -30.37 13.85
C GLU A 360 -36.82 -31.20 12.61
N ILE A 361 -35.80 -31.53 11.79
CA ILE A 361 -35.98 -32.36 10.62
C ILE A 361 -36.15 -33.75 11.19
N LEU A 362 -37.38 -34.06 11.58
CA LEU A 362 -37.76 -35.38 12.07
C LEU A 362 -37.32 -36.40 11.02
N ILE A 363 -36.36 -37.25 11.39
CA ILE A 363 -35.83 -38.27 10.51
C ILE A 363 -36.97 -39.25 10.20
N LYS A 364 -37.37 -39.27 8.94
CA LYS A 364 -38.46 -40.12 8.45
C LYS A 364 -38.05 -41.59 8.41
N THR A 365 -39.06 -42.46 8.37
CA THR A 365 -38.84 -43.89 8.08
C THR A 365 -38.74 -44.16 6.58
N PHE A 366 -38.23 -45.34 6.19
CA PHE A 366 -38.20 -45.74 4.78
C PHE A 366 -39.61 -45.76 4.15
N ALA A 367 -40.62 -46.21 4.91
CA ALA A 367 -42.02 -46.22 4.50
C ALA A 367 -42.54 -44.82 4.16
N GLU A 368 -42.26 -43.83 5.01
CA GLU A 368 -42.70 -42.43 4.86
C GLU A 368 -42.03 -41.73 3.68
N CYS A 369 -40.80 -42.12 3.35
CA CYS A 369 -40.10 -41.65 2.16
C CYS A 369 -40.51 -42.40 0.87
N GLY A 370 -41.48 -43.31 0.94
CA GLY A 370 -42.00 -44.04 -0.21
C GLY A 370 -41.08 -45.15 -0.71
N LEU A 371 -40.05 -45.52 0.06
CA LEU A 371 -39.14 -46.62 -0.27
C LEU A 371 -39.76 -47.92 0.25
N LYS A 372 -40.45 -48.68 -0.63
CA LYS A 372 -41.24 -49.86 -0.23
C LYS A 372 -40.57 -51.21 -0.49
N TYR A 373 -39.82 -51.35 -1.58
CA TYR A 373 -39.30 -52.65 -2.03
C TYR A 373 -37.80 -52.62 -2.33
N SER A 374 -37.41 -51.71 -3.22
CA SER A 374 -36.01 -51.49 -3.57
C SER A 374 -35.76 -50.05 -3.95
N ALA A 375 -34.60 -49.52 -3.57
CA ALA A 375 -34.19 -48.16 -3.91
C ALA A 375 -32.73 -48.14 -4.36
N ASN A 376 -32.41 -47.20 -5.23
CA ASN A 376 -31.02 -46.87 -5.56
C ASN A 376 -30.71 -45.49 -5.01
N VAL A 377 -29.77 -45.44 -4.06
CA VAL A 377 -29.33 -44.25 -3.35
C VAL A 377 -27.90 -43.97 -3.78
N MET A 378 -27.63 -42.73 -4.16
CA MET A 378 -26.31 -42.25 -4.52
C MET A 378 -25.76 -41.40 -3.38
N VAL A 379 -24.49 -41.62 -3.05
CA VAL A 379 -23.72 -40.80 -2.12
C VAL A 379 -23.06 -39.70 -2.94
N GLN A 380 -23.42 -38.46 -2.64
CA GLN A 380 -22.80 -37.28 -3.21
C GLN A 380 -21.76 -36.74 -2.23
N ASP A 381 -20.54 -36.51 -2.71
CA ASP A 381 -19.51 -35.82 -1.95
C ASP A 381 -19.77 -34.31 -2.01
N ASP A 382 -19.96 -33.69 -0.85
CA ASP A 382 -20.31 -32.27 -0.75
C ASP A 382 -19.04 -31.37 -0.68
N ASP A 383 -17.85 -31.96 -0.57
CA ASP A 383 -16.55 -31.24 -0.55
C ASP A 383 -15.72 -31.43 -1.85
N ALA A 384 -16.21 -32.22 -2.82
CA ALA A 384 -15.52 -32.58 -4.07
C ALA A 384 -15.53 -31.52 -5.18
#